data_AF-A0A936N0M9-F1
#
_entry.id   AF-A0A936N0M9-F1
#
_cell.length_a   1.000
_cell.length_b   1.000
_cell.length_c   1.000
_cell.angle_alpha   90.00
_cell.angle_beta   90.00
_cell.angle_gamma   90.00
#
_symmetry.space_group_name_H-M   'P 1'
#
loop_
_entity.id
_entity.type
_entity.pdbx_description
1 polymer ?
#
loop_
_entity_poly.entity_id
_entity_poly.type
_entity_poly.pdbx_seq_one_letter_code
_entity_poly.pdbx_strand_id
1 'polypeptide(L)'
;MERNAFFKGLTLSIFLLTSAIGSQAQSNPATILALRVDGLTAQERDALAQDLQNGTGVKLAYACVPAGLLVLAPVDPQSGIDPRGAAAASLARTVTSARIHEETLTQQQVEARCANARNQ
;
A
#
# COMPACT_ATOMS: atom_id res chain seq x y z
N MET A 1 0.09 35.99 -49.67
CA MET A 1 -1.05 36.75 -49.11
C MET A 1 -2.26 35.85 -49.25
N GLU A 2 -2.72 35.29 -48.12
CA GLU A 2 -4.02 35.64 -47.52
C GLU A 2 -5.19 35.01 -48.30
N ARG A 3 -6.20 34.35 -47.72
CA ARG A 3 -6.73 34.44 -46.36
C ARG A 3 -7.68 33.26 -46.16
N ASN A 4 -7.57 32.61 -45.00
CA ASN A 4 -8.59 31.74 -44.44
C ASN A 4 -9.91 32.50 -44.28
N ALA A 5 -11.05 31.86 -44.56
CA ALA A 5 -12.37 32.09 -43.96
C ALA A 5 -13.41 31.27 -44.73
N PHE A 6 -14.48 30.68 -44.17
CA PHE A 6 -15.00 30.60 -42.81
C PHE A 6 -16.16 29.57 -42.93
N PHE A 7 -16.31 28.70 -41.94
CA PHE A 7 -17.60 28.31 -41.35
C PHE A 7 -18.81 28.06 -42.28
N LYS A 8 -19.25 26.81 -42.37
CA LYS A 8 -20.56 26.34 -41.88
C LYS A 8 -20.82 24.91 -42.35
N GLY A 9 -21.11 24.02 -41.41
CA GLY A 9 -21.42 22.61 -41.67
C GLY A 9 -21.18 21.79 -40.40
N LEU A 10 -21.87 22.12 -39.32
CA LEU A 10 -23.09 21.43 -38.91
C LEU A 10 -22.76 20.12 -38.16
N THR A 11 -22.42 20.31 -36.88
CA THR A 11 -22.99 19.60 -35.72
C THR A 11 -23.71 18.29 -36.02
N LEU A 12 -23.01 17.16 -35.91
CA LEU A 12 -23.52 15.95 -35.29
C LEU A 12 -22.36 14.94 -35.19
N SER A 13 -21.92 14.59 -33.98
CA SER A 13 -21.46 13.23 -33.63
C SER A 13 -20.91 13.18 -32.20
N ILE A 14 -21.78 12.74 -31.28
CA ILE A 14 -21.52 11.59 -30.40
C ILE A 14 -20.29 11.77 -29.48
N PHE A 15 -20.39 12.34 -28.27
CA PHE A 15 -21.03 11.77 -27.07
C PHE A 15 -20.63 10.31 -26.76
N LEU A 16 -19.36 9.93 -26.85
CA LEU A 16 -18.86 8.62 -26.39
C LEU A 16 -17.40 8.65 -25.91
N LEU A 17 -17.08 9.40 -24.84
CA LEU A 17 -15.82 9.18 -24.08
C LEU A 17 -15.99 9.34 -22.56
N THR A 18 -17.21 9.15 -22.05
CA THR A 18 -17.47 8.97 -20.61
C THR A 18 -17.54 7.48 -20.29
N SER A 19 -16.40 6.81 -20.25
CA SER A 19 -16.31 5.44 -19.69
C SER A 19 -14.87 5.04 -19.33
N ALA A 20 -14.15 5.93 -18.63
CA ALA A 20 -13.19 5.45 -17.65
C ALA A 20 -13.91 5.33 -16.32
N ILE A 21 -14.89 4.41 -16.25
CA ILE A 21 -15.38 3.88 -14.99
C ILE A 21 -14.19 3.08 -14.46
N GLY A 22 -13.29 3.76 -13.74
CA GLY A 22 -12.42 3.09 -12.81
C GLY A 22 -13.33 2.48 -11.76
N SER A 23 -13.81 1.26 -12.01
CA SER A 23 -14.27 0.36 -10.97
C SER A 23 -13.10 0.19 -10.03
N GLN A 24 -12.97 1.12 -9.10
CA GLN A 24 -12.26 0.91 -7.85
C GLN A 24 -13.14 -0.11 -7.15
N ALA A 25 -12.94 -1.39 -7.48
CA ALA A 25 -13.39 -2.45 -6.63
C ALA A 25 -12.77 -2.12 -5.27
N GLN A 26 -13.56 -1.50 -4.38
CA GLN A 26 -13.34 -1.58 -2.96
C GLN A 26 -13.54 -3.05 -2.61
N SER A 27 -12.57 -3.88 -3.01
CA SER A 27 -12.29 -5.14 -2.35
C SER A 27 -12.26 -4.78 -0.88
N ASN A 28 -13.27 -5.27 -0.17
CA ASN A 28 -13.42 -5.21 1.28
C ASN A 28 -12.04 -5.04 1.91
N PRO A 29 -11.74 -3.94 2.61
CA PRO A 29 -10.37 -3.67 3.05
C PRO A 29 -9.98 -4.83 3.95
N ALA A 30 -9.22 -5.79 3.39
CA ALA A 30 -8.51 -6.77 4.18
C ALA A 30 -7.81 -5.94 5.23
N THR A 31 -8.03 -6.27 6.50
CA THR A 31 -7.50 -5.48 7.60
C THR A 31 -5.98 -5.49 7.47
N ILE A 32 -5.44 -4.43 6.89
CA ILE A 32 -4.00 -4.25 6.71
C ILE A 32 -3.52 -3.32 7.80
N LEU A 33 -2.34 -3.63 8.32
CA LEU A 33 -1.65 -2.80 9.29
C LEU A 33 -0.40 -2.23 8.61
N ALA A 34 -0.42 -0.93 8.34
CA ALA A 34 0.76 -0.23 7.87
C ALA A 34 1.52 0.37 9.06
N LEU A 35 2.82 0.10 9.12
CA LEU A 35 3.72 0.56 10.17
C LEU A 35 4.88 1.31 9.51
N ARG A 36 5.30 2.40 10.14
CA ARG A 36 6.60 3.01 9.93
C ARG A 36 7.52 2.60 11.07
N VAL A 37 8.73 2.17 10.73
CA VAL A 37 9.80 1.82 11.64
C VAL A 37 10.99 2.71 11.37
N ASP A 38 11.36 3.51 12.37
CA ASP A 38 12.53 4.37 12.28
C ASP A 38 13.82 3.54 12.21
N GLY A 39 14.61 3.77 11.16
CA GLY A 39 15.88 3.04 10.95
C GLY A 39 15.70 1.56 10.67
N LEU A 40 14.58 1.14 10.07
CA LEU A 40 14.32 -0.25 9.67
C LEU A 40 15.49 -0.80 8.85
N THR A 41 16.02 -1.94 9.26
CA THR A 41 17.09 -2.64 8.54
C THR A 41 16.54 -3.82 7.74
N ALA A 42 17.31 -4.26 6.73
CA ALA A 42 16.98 -5.49 6.00
C ALA A 42 16.96 -6.72 6.91
N GLN A 43 17.84 -6.76 7.93
CA GLN A 43 17.90 -7.84 8.91
C GLN A 43 16.65 -7.91 9.78
N GLU A 44 16.17 -6.76 10.29
CA GLU A 44 14.93 -6.69 11.06
C GLU A 44 13.72 -7.09 10.20
N ARG A 45 13.67 -6.64 8.94
CA ARG A 45 12.63 -7.07 7.98
C ARG A 45 12.62 -8.59 7.82
N ASP A 46 13.78 -9.20 7.56
CA ASP A 46 13.87 -10.63 7.29
C ASP A 46 13.57 -11.47 8.53
N ALA A 47 14.06 -11.05 9.70
CA ALA A 47 13.73 -11.68 10.97
C ALA A 47 12.23 -11.61 11.26
N LEU A 48 11.59 -10.45 11.03
CA LEU A 48 10.14 -10.30 11.20
C LEU A 48 9.37 -11.17 10.21
N ALA A 49 9.78 -11.20 8.94
CA ALA A 49 9.14 -12.04 7.93
C ALA A 49 9.18 -13.53 8.30
N GLN A 50 10.32 -14.00 8.83
CA GLN A 50 10.49 -15.38 9.27
C GLN A 50 9.68 -15.68 10.53
N ASP A 51 9.64 -14.77 11.51
CA ASP A 51 8.88 -14.95 12.74
C ASP A 51 7.36 -15.01 12.48
N LEU A 52 6.85 -14.17 11.57
CA LEU A 52 5.43 -14.17 11.19
C LEU A 52 5.00 -15.44 10.43
N GLN A 53 5.90 -16.06 9.66
CA GLN A 53 5.62 -17.32 8.98
C GLN A 53 5.41 -18.49 9.95
N ASN A 54 5.89 -18.39 11.20
CA ASN A 54 5.86 -19.47 12.18
C ASN A 54 4.57 -19.55 13.02
N GLY A 55 3.44 -19.01 12.52
CA GLY A 55 2.11 -19.33 13.07
C GLY A 55 1.34 -18.17 13.71
N THR A 56 1.59 -16.92 13.31
CA THR A 56 0.79 -15.78 13.79
C THR A 56 -0.52 -15.59 13.02
N GLY A 57 -0.74 -16.33 11.93
CA GLY A 57 -1.92 -16.16 11.06
C GLY A 57 -1.88 -14.88 10.22
N VAL A 58 -0.78 -14.13 10.29
CA VAL A 58 -0.51 -12.92 9.52
C VAL A 58 0.82 -13.05 8.79
N LYS A 59 0.99 -12.29 7.72
CA LYS A 59 2.19 -12.27 6.89
C LYS A 59 2.66 -10.84 6.68
N LEU A 60 3.97 -10.71 6.45
CA LEU A 60 4.53 -9.48 5.89
C LEU A 60 4.11 -9.39 4.42
N ALA A 61 3.11 -8.55 4.13
CA ALA A 61 2.57 -8.38 2.78
C ALA A 61 3.45 -7.45 1.94
N TYR A 62 4.06 -6.44 2.56
CA TYR A 62 4.96 -5.51 1.91
C TYR A 62 5.99 -4.96 2.89
N ALA A 63 7.19 -4.68 2.41
CA ALA A 63 8.22 -3.99 3.19
C ALA A 63 9.08 -3.10 2.30
N CYS A 64 9.35 -1.89 2.77
CA CYS A 64 10.28 -0.95 2.16
C CYS A 64 11.27 -0.45 3.21
N VAL A 65 12.43 -1.11 3.27
CA VAL A 65 13.53 -0.79 4.18
C VAL A 65 13.98 0.68 4.09
N PRO A 66 14.28 1.27 2.90
CA PRO A 66 14.75 2.65 2.84
C PRO A 66 13.70 3.68 3.28
N ALA A 67 12.40 3.36 3.17
CA ALA A 67 11.32 4.21 3.66
C ALA A 67 10.89 3.89 5.10
N GLY A 68 11.45 2.84 5.71
CA GLY A 68 11.03 2.33 7.01
C GLY A 68 9.61 1.79 7.02
N LEU A 69 9.03 1.32 5.91
CA LEU A 69 7.62 0.92 5.87
C LEU A 69 7.46 -0.60 5.93
N LEU A 70 6.48 -1.07 6.71
CA LEU A 70 6.04 -2.45 6.79
C LEU A 70 4.52 -2.50 6.64
N VAL A 71 4.01 -3.49 5.91
CA VAL A 71 2.58 -3.76 5.81
C VAL A 71 2.35 -5.21 6.19
N LEU A 72 1.56 -5.39 7.24
CA LEU A 72 1.13 -6.69 7.72
C LEU A 72 -0.31 -6.93 7.26
N ALA A 73 -0.58 -8.15 6.83
CA ALA A 73 -1.93 -8.56 6.44
C ALA A 73 -2.20 -9.98 6.97
N PRO A 74 -3.45 -10.35 7.24
CA PRO A 74 -3.84 -11.73 7.47
C PRO A 74 -3.36 -12.64 6.33
N VAL A 75 -2.98 -13.87 6.66
CA VAL A 75 -2.69 -14.89 5.64
C VAL A 75 -3.96 -15.19 4.84
N ASP A 76 -5.08 -15.34 5.56
CA ASP A 76 -6.43 -15.42 5.00
C ASP A 76 -7.20 -14.11 5.29
N PRO A 77 -7.57 -13.32 4.28
CA PRO A 77 -8.30 -12.06 4.47
C PRO A 77 -9.72 -12.25 5.04
N GLN A 78 -10.28 -13.47 5.01
CA GLN A 78 -11.61 -13.76 5.58
C GLN A 78 -11.53 -14.26 7.04
N SER A 79 -10.32 -14.47 7.57
CA SER A 79 -10.11 -15.01 8.93
C SER A 79 -10.60 -14.09 10.06
N GLY A 80 -10.80 -12.80 9.78
CA GLY A 80 -11.15 -11.80 10.81
C GLY A 80 -10.05 -11.52 11.82
N ILE A 81 -8.83 -12.02 11.59
CA ILE A 81 -7.68 -11.80 12.46
C ILE A 81 -7.29 -10.32 12.42
N ASP A 82 -7.17 -9.71 13.60
CA ASP A 82 -6.57 -8.38 13.73
C ASP A 82 -5.03 -8.48 13.57
N PRO A 83 -4.45 -7.91 12.50
CA PRO A 83 -3.02 -7.98 12.27
C PRO A 83 -2.19 -7.31 13.36
N ARG A 84 -2.74 -6.31 14.08
CA ARG A 84 -2.03 -5.63 15.16
C ARG A 84 -1.82 -6.56 16.35
N GLY A 85 -2.90 -7.14 16.87
CA GLY A 85 -2.82 -8.10 17.97
C GLY A 85 -1.97 -9.32 17.62
N ALA A 86 -2.17 -9.89 16.44
CA ALA A 86 -1.46 -11.09 16.00
C ALA A 86 0.05 -10.89 15.81
N ALA A 87 0.47 -9.72 15.31
CA ALA A 87 1.89 -9.41 15.10
C ALA A 87 2.59 -8.79 16.31
N ALA A 88 1.87 -8.42 17.37
CA ALA A 88 2.42 -7.65 18.50
C ALA A 88 3.65 -8.32 19.13
N ALA A 89 3.61 -9.64 19.35
CA ALA A 89 4.73 -10.37 19.93
C ALA A 89 5.95 -10.42 18.99
N SER A 90 5.72 -10.64 17.69
CA SER A 90 6.75 -10.66 16.65
C SER A 90 7.44 -9.29 16.49
N LEU A 91 6.63 -8.22 16.49
CA LEU A 91 7.10 -6.85 16.43
C LEU A 91 7.94 -6.52 17.68
N ALA A 92 7.45 -6.83 18.87
CA ALA A 92 8.17 -6.56 20.13
C ALA A 92 9.50 -7.32 20.24
N ARG A 93 9.61 -8.51 19.64
CA ARG A 93 10.88 -9.27 19.58
C ARG A 93 11.90 -8.68 18.61
N THR A 94 11.43 -8.11 17.51
CA THR A 94 12.29 -7.73 16.38
C THR A 94 12.64 -6.24 16.38
N VAL A 95 11.70 -5.40 16.79
CA VAL A 95 11.82 -3.94 16.71
C VAL A 95 11.38 -3.32 18.03
N THR A 96 12.16 -2.37 18.55
CA THR A 96 11.80 -1.63 19.76
C THR A 96 10.52 -0.83 19.51
N SER A 97 9.53 -0.94 20.41
CA SER A 97 8.24 -0.25 20.28
C SER A 97 8.36 1.27 20.09
N ALA A 98 9.40 1.91 20.67
CA ALA A 98 9.66 3.33 20.50
C ALA A 98 9.99 3.76 19.05
N ARG A 99 10.37 2.81 18.18
CA ARG A 99 10.66 3.06 16.76
C ARG A 99 9.47 2.77 15.85
N ILE A 100 8.39 2.18 16.38
CA ILE A 100 7.22 1.74 15.61
C ILE A 100 6.13 2.79 15.69
N HIS A 101 5.69 3.27 14.53
CA HIS A 101 4.58 4.20 14.39
C HIS A 101 3.55 3.56 13.48
N GLU A 102 2.32 3.43 13.95
CA GLU A 102 1.25 2.98 13.08
C GLU A 102 0.79 4.10 12.16
N GLU A 103 0.59 3.79 10.88
CA GLU A 103 0.05 4.73 9.94
C GLU A 103 -1.22 4.21 9.27
N THR A 104 -2.18 5.10 9.06
CA THR A 104 -3.39 4.81 8.29
C THR A 104 -3.10 5.06 6.80
N LEU A 105 -2.27 4.20 6.20
CA LEU A 105 -1.93 4.27 4.77
C LEU A 105 -2.64 3.17 3.98
N THR A 106 -3.07 3.51 2.78
CA THR A 106 -3.45 2.50 1.77
C THR A 106 -2.20 1.85 1.18
N GLN A 107 -2.35 0.65 0.61
CA GLN A 107 -1.26 -0.03 -0.09
C GLN A 107 -0.62 0.86 -1.16
N GLN A 108 -1.43 1.58 -1.96
CA GLN A 108 -0.93 2.49 -2.99
C GLN A 108 -0.06 3.63 -2.40
N GLN A 109 -0.44 4.17 -1.24
CA GLN A 109 0.33 5.23 -0.58
C GLN A 109 1.65 4.70 -0.03
N VAL A 110 1.68 3.47 0.49
CA VAL A 110 2.91 2.81 0.94
C VAL A 110 3.87 2.62 -0.23
N GLU A 111 3.38 2.10 -1.36
CA GLU A 111 4.20 1.89 -2.56
C GLU A 111 4.75 3.21 -3.11
N ALA A 112 3.93 4.27 -3.17
CA ALA A 112 4.35 5.59 -3.61
C ALA A 112 5.45 6.17 -2.71
N ARG A 113 5.36 6.03 -1.38
CA ARG A 113 6.41 6.46 -0.46
C ARG A 113 7.69 5.66 -0.63
N CYS A 114 7.59 4.36 -0.85
CA CYS A 114 8.75 3.53 -1.13
C CYS A 114 9.45 3.96 -2.43
N ALA A 115 8.69 4.22 -3.50
CA ALA A 115 9.23 4.70 -4.76
C ALA A 115 9.99 6.03 -4.57
N ASN A 116 9.43 6.97 -3.80
CA ASN A 116 10.10 8.23 -3.49
C ASN A 116 11.40 8.04 -2.69
N ALA A 117 11.42 7.13 -1.72
CA ALA A 117 12.62 6.87 -0.92
C ALA A 117 13.74 6.16 -1.71
N ARG A 118 13.38 5.38 -2.74
CA ARG A 118 14.37 4.72 -3.63
C ARG A 118 15.04 5.66 -4.62
N ASN A 119 14.40 6.79 -4.92
CA ASN A 119 14.88 7.77 -5.90
C ASN A 119 15.65 8.94 -5.25
N GLN A 120 15.89 8.87 -3.93
CA GLN A 120 16.78 9.76 -3.18
C GLN A 120 18.12 9.06 -2.97
#